data_AF-A0A533UR81-F1
#
_entry.id   AF-A0A533UR81-F1
#
_cell.length_a   1.000
_cell.length_b   1.000
_cell.length_c   1.000
_cell.angle_alpha   90.00
_cell.angle_beta   90.00
_cell.angle_gamma   90.00
#
_symmetry.space_group_name_H-M   'P 1'
#
loop_
_entity.id
_entity.type
_entity.pdbx_description
1 polymer ?
#
loop_
_entity_poly.entity_id
_entity_poly.type
_entity_poly.pdbx_seq_one_letter_code
_entity_poly.pdbx_strand_id
1 'polypeptide(L)'
;MRYVMIYWKVNFLDKIIVSVQNKNRQSYGIIYKSLVFFFILYLPVLYTHEIGHALACVFEGGQVETLYVSWTGEGHSNCIPEPNNQFLYHISGGGFASVLSATLLILWRTIPNYVKIVSITFSAGQGINALIETFAYASYVNDSSMRNIVFNVITFALFTGLMILYNKQPSTQSTSGFSNHS
;
A
#
# COMPACT_ATOMS: atom_id res chain seq x y z
N MET A 1 -58.24 14.48 -31.11
CA MET A 1 -57.01 14.32 -31.91
C MET A 1 -55.93 13.73 -31.03
N ARG A 2 -55.25 12.70 -31.54
CA ARG A 2 -54.18 11.91 -30.91
C ARG A 2 -52.94 12.77 -30.64
N TYR A 3 -52.25 12.54 -29.52
CA TYR A 3 -50.80 12.30 -29.50
C TYR A 3 -50.45 11.43 -28.29
N VAL A 4 -50.33 10.11 -28.51
CA VAL A 4 -49.59 9.23 -27.60
C VAL A 4 -48.20 9.11 -28.19
N MET A 5 -47.26 9.87 -27.62
CA MET A 5 -45.84 9.83 -28.01
C MET A 5 -45.15 8.81 -27.11
N ILE A 6 -45.16 7.54 -27.52
CA ILE A 6 -44.34 6.49 -26.90
C ILE A 6 -43.03 6.44 -27.68
N TYR A 7 -41.97 6.96 -27.10
CA TYR A 7 -40.61 6.60 -27.46
C TYR A 7 -39.90 6.21 -26.18
N TRP A 8 -39.34 4.99 -26.14
CA TRP A 8 -37.89 4.81 -26.04
C TRP A 8 -37.56 3.32 -26.08
N LYS A 9 -37.17 2.86 -27.27
CA LYS A 9 -36.48 1.59 -27.46
C LYS A 9 -35.02 1.81 -27.06
N VAL A 10 -34.71 1.66 -25.76
CA VAL A 10 -33.31 1.65 -25.28
C VAL A 10 -32.61 0.45 -25.92
N ASN A 11 -31.66 0.71 -26.82
CA ASN A 11 -30.94 -0.35 -27.51
C ASN A 11 -29.99 -1.06 -26.52
N PHE A 12 -29.92 -2.39 -26.61
CA PHE A 12 -29.01 -3.22 -25.82
C PHE A 12 -27.54 -2.78 -25.94
N LEU A 13 -27.16 -2.25 -27.10
CA LEU A 13 -25.83 -1.67 -27.35
C LEU A 13 -25.55 -0.44 -26.47
N ASP A 14 -26.55 0.42 -26.23
CA ASP A 14 -26.38 1.61 -25.38
C ASP A 14 -26.13 1.21 -23.93
N LYS A 15 -26.82 0.17 -23.43
CA LYS A 15 -26.58 -0.39 -22.10
C LYS A 15 -25.15 -0.95 -21.96
N ILE A 16 -24.66 -1.66 -22.98
CA ILE A 16 -23.29 -2.19 -22.99
C ILE A 16 -22.27 -1.05 -22.99
N ILE A 17 -22.44 -0.06 -23.87
CA ILE A 17 -21.50 1.06 -24.00
C ILE A 17 -21.44 1.86 -22.69
N VAL A 18 -22.60 2.18 -22.08
CA VAL A 18 -22.65 2.88 -20.79
C VAL A 18 -22.02 2.06 -19.66
N SER A 19 -22.26 0.74 -19.62
CA SER A 19 -21.64 -0.16 -18.63
C SER A 19 -20.10 -0.21 -18.77
N VAL A 20 -19.59 -0.31 -20.00
CA VAL A 20 -18.15 -0.30 -20.29
C VAL A 20 -17.51 1.05 -19.93
N GLN A 21 -18.15 2.17 -20.28
CA GLN A 21 -17.67 3.51 -19.94
C GLN A 21 -17.64 3.73 -18.41
N ASN A 22 -18.67 3.29 -17.70
CA ASN A 22 -18.74 3.42 -16.24
C ASN A 22 -17.70 2.54 -15.53
N LYS A 23 -17.49 1.29 -16.00
CA LYS A 23 -16.43 0.41 -15.52
C LYS A 23 -15.04 1.02 -15.73
N ASN A 24 -14.77 1.60 -16.90
CA ASN A 24 -13.50 2.27 -17.19
C ASN A 24 -13.29 3.49 -16.28
N ARG A 25 -14.31 4.35 -16.10
CA ARG A 25 -14.22 5.52 -15.20
C ARG A 25 -13.96 5.12 -13.75
N GLN A 26 -14.61 4.06 -13.27
CA GLN A 26 -14.40 3.53 -11.92
C GLN A 26 -12.98 2.94 -11.77
N SER A 27 -12.49 2.21 -12.78
CA SER A 27 -11.13 1.67 -12.84
C SER A 27 -10.07 2.77 -12.76
N TYR A 28 -10.14 3.79 -13.62
CA TYR A 28 -9.23 4.94 -13.57
C TYR A 28 -9.31 5.69 -12.22
N GLY A 29 -10.49 5.77 -11.63
CA GLY A 29 -10.68 6.36 -10.30
C GLY A 29 -9.94 5.62 -9.18
N ILE A 30 -9.93 4.27 -9.21
CA ILE A 30 -9.16 3.47 -8.24
C ILE A 30 -7.67 3.65 -8.49
N ILE A 31 -7.24 3.67 -9.76
CA ILE A 31 -5.82 3.80 -10.12
C ILE A 31 -5.25 5.12 -9.60
N TYR A 32 -5.90 6.22 -9.96
CA TYR A 32 -5.47 7.56 -9.55
C TYR A 32 -5.46 7.72 -8.02
N LYS A 33 -6.52 7.28 -7.33
CA LYS A 33 -6.59 7.35 -5.86
C LYS A 33 -5.49 6.52 -5.19
N SER A 34 -5.19 5.34 -5.73
CA SER A 34 -4.12 4.49 -5.18
C SER A 34 -2.75 5.12 -5.37
N LEU A 35 -2.48 5.73 -6.52
CA LEU A 35 -1.22 6.45 -6.78
C LEU A 35 -1.04 7.63 -5.82
N VAL A 36 -2.06 8.50 -5.71
CA VAL A 36 -1.99 9.65 -4.81
C VAL A 36 -1.81 9.20 -3.37
N PHE A 37 -2.56 8.19 -2.92
CA PHE A 37 -2.46 7.67 -1.56
C PHE A 37 -1.12 6.99 -1.29
N PHE A 38 -0.53 6.32 -2.29
CA PHE A 38 0.81 5.75 -2.21
C PHE A 38 1.85 6.83 -1.92
N PHE A 39 1.88 7.92 -2.68
CA PHE A 39 2.84 9.01 -2.46
C PHE A 39 2.62 9.74 -1.13
N ILE A 40 1.37 9.89 -0.69
CA ILE A 40 1.06 10.47 0.63
C ILE A 40 1.66 9.62 1.75
N LEU A 41 1.58 8.29 1.65
CA LEU A 41 2.06 7.39 2.69
C LEU A 41 3.54 6.99 2.55
N TYR A 42 4.17 7.24 1.40
CA TYR A 42 5.55 6.82 1.14
C TYR A 42 6.53 7.33 2.20
N LEU A 43 6.60 8.65 2.42
CA LEU A 43 7.48 9.21 3.45
C LEU A 43 7.07 8.82 4.88
N PRO A 44 5.78 8.91 5.28
CA PRO A 44 5.37 8.43 6.60
C PRO A 44 5.80 6.99 6.89
N VAL A 45 5.69 6.08 5.92
CA VAL A 45 6.09 4.67 6.09
C VAL A 45 7.61 4.50 6.21
N LEU A 46 8.39 5.30 5.48
CA LEU A 46 9.85 5.30 5.64
C LEU A 46 10.25 5.86 7.02
N TYR A 47 9.58 6.91 7.50
CA TYR A 47 9.81 7.41 8.85
C TYR A 47 9.46 6.39 9.92
N THR A 48 8.34 5.67 9.78
CA THR A 48 7.99 4.63 10.75
C THR A 48 9.00 3.50 10.74
N HIS A 49 9.60 3.18 9.59
CA HIS A 49 10.69 2.22 9.51
C HIS A 49 11.87 2.66 10.40
N GLU A 50 12.39 3.88 10.22
CA GLU A 50 13.50 4.36 11.05
C GLU A 50 13.14 4.53 12.54
N ILE A 51 11.87 4.88 12.83
CA ILE A 51 11.36 4.93 14.20
C ILE A 51 11.39 3.52 14.82
N GLY A 52 11.16 2.45 14.05
CA GLY A 52 11.28 1.08 14.55
C GLY A 52 12.68 0.75 15.04
N HIS A 53 13.72 1.16 14.32
CA HIS A 53 15.11 1.05 14.75
C HIS A 53 15.39 1.90 15.98
N ALA A 54 14.92 3.15 16.00
CA ALA A 54 15.06 4.05 17.14
C ALA A 54 14.42 3.49 18.42
N LEU A 55 13.23 2.88 18.31
CA LEU A 55 12.54 2.26 19.44
C LEU A 55 13.36 1.09 19.99
N ALA A 56 13.84 0.18 19.13
CA ALA A 56 14.69 -0.93 19.56
C ALA A 56 15.97 -0.44 20.26
N CYS A 57 16.61 0.61 19.73
CA CYS A 57 17.76 1.26 20.36
C CYS A 57 17.46 1.75 21.78
N VAL A 58 16.36 2.49 21.95
CA VAL A 58 15.96 3.02 23.27
C VAL A 58 15.58 1.90 24.24
N PHE A 59 14.94 0.83 23.76
CA PHE A 59 14.61 -0.34 24.60
C PHE A 59 15.83 -1.06 25.13
N GLU A 60 16.96 -1.04 24.39
CA GLU A 60 18.24 -1.56 24.85
C GLU A 60 19.03 -0.59 25.74
N GLY A 61 18.50 0.62 25.97
CA GLY A 61 19.14 1.66 26.77
C GLY A 61 20.13 2.53 25.98
N GLY A 62 20.12 2.45 24.65
CA GLY A 62 20.92 3.29 23.76
C GLY A 62 20.29 4.66 23.49
N GLN A 63 21.06 5.51 22.81
CA GLN A 63 20.64 6.82 22.33
C GLN A 63 20.69 6.86 20.80
N VAL A 64 19.69 7.52 20.22
CA VAL A 64 19.57 7.69 18.76
C VAL A 64 20.24 9.01 18.39
N GLU A 65 21.38 8.96 17.72
CA GLU A 65 22.12 10.17 17.34
C GLU A 65 21.58 10.79 16.07
N THR A 66 21.26 9.97 15.08
CA THR A 66 20.80 10.40 13.76
C THR A 66 19.59 9.60 13.36
N LEU A 67 18.57 10.28 12.82
CA LEU A 67 17.42 9.66 12.18
C LEU A 67 17.05 10.54 10.99
N TYR A 68 17.20 10.01 9.79
CA TYR A 68 16.77 10.71 8.58
C TYR A 68 16.22 9.74 7.54
N VAL A 69 15.37 10.29 6.67
CA VAL A 69 14.87 9.60 5.49
C VAL A 69 14.94 10.53 4.29
N SER A 70 15.11 9.93 3.11
CA SER A 70 15.19 10.60 1.82
C SER A 70 14.06 10.16 0.91
N TRP A 71 13.73 11.01 -0.06
CA TRP A 71 12.79 10.70 -1.13
C TRP A 71 13.24 9.57 -2.05
N THR A 72 14.52 9.20 -2.02
CA THR A 72 15.08 8.07 -2.77
C THR A 72 14.80 6.72 -2.11
N GLY A 73 14.19 6.70 -0.92
CA GLY A 73 14.00 5.49 -0.12
C GLY A 73 15.18 5.20 0.81
N GLU A 74 16.19 6.06 0.84
CA GLU A 74 17.29 5.95 1.79
C GLU A 74 16.82 6.37 3.19
N GLY A 75 17.03 5.50 4.17
CA GLY A 75 16.84 5.79 5.57
C GLY A 75 18.06 5.36 6.36
N HIS A 76 18.35 6.08 7.43
CA HIS A 76 19.40 5.69 8.36
C HIS A 76 19.08 6.16 9.76
N SER A 77 19.28 5.25 10.70
CA SER A 77 19.27 5.50 12.12
C SER A 77 20.55 4.96 12.73
N ASN A 78 21.20 5.76 13.58
CA ASN A 78 22.41 5.35 14.30
C ASN A 78 22.12 5.24 15.79
N CYS A 79 22.53 4.14 16.39
CA CYS A 79 22.33 3.84 17.81
C CYS A 79 23.67 3.76 18.54
N ILE A 80 23.82 4.49 19.64
CA ILE A 80 25.02 4.44 20.49
C ILE A 80 24.62 4.15 21.95
N PRO A 81 25.25 3.16 22.62
CA PRO A 81 26.18 2.17 22.05
C PRO A 81 25.47 1.23 21.07
N GLU A 82 26.26 0.50 20.28
CA GLU A 82 25.72 -0.47 19.32
C GLU A 82 24.85 -1.53 20.04
N PRO A 83 23.65 -1.85 19.52
CA PRO A 83 22.74 -2.76 20.18
C PRO A 83 23.34 -4.16 20.34
N ASN A 84 23.13 -4.75 21.50
CA ASN A 84 23.57 -6.10 21.80
C ASN A 84 22.73 -7.13 21.02
N ASN A 85 21.43 -6.84 20.82
CA ASN A 85 20.55 -7.69 20.04
C ASN A 85 20.35 -7.14 18.62
N GLN A 86 21.35 -7.38 17.77
CA GLN A 86 21.35 -7.02 16.35
C GLN A 86 20.13 -7.55 15.61
N PHE A 87 19.66 -8.76 15.96
CA PHE A 87 18.46 -9.34 15.35
C PHE A 87 17.23 -8.47 15.61
N LEU A 88 17.01 -8.07 16.88
CA LEU A 88 15.87 -7.23 17.25
C LEU A 88 15.98 -5.85 16.59
N TYR A 89 17.18 -5.28 16.57
CA TYR A 89 17.41 -3.98 15.95
C TYR A 89 17.14 -4.00 14.45
N HIS A 90 17.61 -5.01 13.70
CA HIS A 90 17.38 -5.07 12.25
C HIS A 90 15.92 -5.38 11.89
N ILE A 91 15.26 -6.30 12.60
CA ILE A 91 13.87 -6.64 12.29
C ILE A 91 12.88 -5.52 12.70
N SER A 92 13.24 -4.69 13.68
CA SER A 92 12.30 -3.73 14.25
C SER A 92 11.88 -2.63 13.28
N GLY A 93 12.77 -2.19 12.40
CA GLY A 93 12.47 -1.13 11.43
C GLY A 93 11.34 -1.52 10.49
N GLY A 94 11.62 -2.45 9.57
CA GLY A 94 10.62 -2.94 8.63
C GLY A 94 9.45 -3.66 9.30
N GLY A 95 9.68 -4.33 10.44
CA GLY A 95 8.64 -5.00 11.21
C GLY A 95 7.60 -4.02 11.76
N PHE A 96 8.03 -2.91 12.37
CA PHE A 96 7.15 -1.89 12.90
C PHE A 96 6.35 -1.19 11.80
N ALA A 97 7.02 -0.79 10.71
CA ALA A 97 6.38 -0.19 9.55
C ALA A 97 5.37 -1.14 8.88
N SER A 98 5.68 -2.44 8.85
CA SER A 98 4.79 -3.47 8.30
C SER A 98 3.50 -3.62 9.12
N VAL A 99 3.62 -3.70 10.45
CA VAL A 99 2.47 -3.81 11.36
C VAL A 99 1.61 -2.56 11.27
N LEU A 100 2.18 -1.36 11.35
CA LEU A 100 1.41 -0.12 11.22
C LEU A 100 0.69 -0.03 9.87
N SER A 101 1.34 -0.40 8.77
CA SER A 101 0.71 -0.42 7.46
C SER A 101 -0.45 -1.43 7.41
N ALA A 102 -0.30 -2.59 8.06
CA ALA A 102 -1.35 -3.60 8.17
C ALA A 102 -2.53 -3.16 9.05
N THR A 103 -2.33 -2.29 10.06
CA THR A 103 -3.44 -1.83 10.92
C THR A 103 -4.53 -1.10 10.13
N LEU A 104 -4.17 -0.45 9.02
CA LEU A 104 -5.14 0.18 8.12
C LEU A 104 -6.12 -0.84 7.50
N LEU A 105 -5.78 -2.12 7.53
CA LEU A 105 -6.61 -3.24 7.03
C LEU A 105 -7.56 -3.82 8.08
N ILE A 106 -7.55 -3.36 9.34
CA ILE A 106 -8.41 -3.88 10.43
C ILE A 106 -9.90 -3.86 10.03
N LEU A 107 -10.32 -2.84 9.26
CA LEU A 107 -11.68 -2.73 8.74
C LEU A 107 -11.78 -3.16 7.27
N TRP A 108 -11.14 -4.29 6.91
CA TRP A 108 -11.02 -4.79 5.54
C TRP A 108 -12.34 -4.77 4.73
N ARG A 109 -13.49 -5.00 5.38
CA ARG A 109 -14.79 -5.01 4.69
C ARG A 109 -15.29 -3.64 4.28
N THR A 110 -14.92 -2.56 4.99
CA THR A 110 -15.48 -1.22 4.78
C THR A 110 -14.52 -0.26 4.11
N ILE A 111 -13.21 -0.54 4.13
CA ILE A 111 -12.22 0.32 3.50
C ILE A 111 -12.26 0.22 1.97
N PRO A 112 -12.03 1.33 1.25
CA PRO A 112 -12.04 1.34 -0.20
C PRO A 112 -10.82 0.60 -0.77
N ASN A 113 -10.97 0.05 -1.99
CA ASN A 113 -9.93 -0.78 -2.62
C ASN A 113 -8.58 -0.09 -2.75
N TYR A 114 -8.53 1.22 -2.99
CA TYR A 114 -7.27 1.96 -3.09
C TYR A 114 -6.47 1.95 -1.78
N VAL A 115 -7.14 1.98 -0.63
CA VAL A 115 -6.49 1.86 0.69
C VAL A 115 -5.93 0.45 0.85
N LYS A 116 -6.72 -0.59 0.49
CA LYS A 116 -6.25 -2.00 0.56
C LYS A 116 -4.97 -2.20 -0.25
N ILE A 117 -4.96 -1.75 -1.49
CA ILE A 117 -3.81 -1.89 -2.40
C ILE A 117 -2.57 -1.29 -1.75
N VAL A 118 -2.67 -0.04 -1.29
CA VAL A 118 -1.52 0.69 -0.73
C VAL A 118 -1.07 0.11 0.62
N SER A 119 -2.01 -0.22 1.52
CA SER A 119 -1.69 -0.80 2.83
C SER A 119 -1.05 -2.18 2.73
N ILE A 120 -1.52 -3.06 1.82
CA ILE A 120 -0.89 -4.37 1.58
C ILE A 120 0.50 -4.17 0.95
N THR A 121 0.63 -3.24 0.00
CA THR A 121 1.92 -2.93 -0.64
C THR A 121 2.97 -2.57 0.40
N PHE A 122 2.69 -1.60 1.27
CA PHE A 122 3.63 -1.17 2.29
C PHE A 122 3.84 -2.23 3.37
N SER A 123 2.78 -2.92 3.81
CA SER A 123 2.90 -3.97 4.82
C SER A 123 3.79 -5.13 4.34
N ALA A 124 3.53 -5.66 3.15
CA ALA A 124 4.33 -6.74 2.59
C ALA A 124 5.74 -6.26 2.20
N GLY A 125 5.86 -5.08 1.59
CA GLY A 125 7.14 -4.51 1.19
C GLY A 125 8.08 -4.29 2.39
N GLN A 126 7.59 -3.66 3.46
CA GLN A 126 8.37 -3.45 4.68
C GLN A 126 8.63 -4.75 5.45
N GLY A 127 7.69 -5.70 5.43
CA GLY A 127 7.89 -7.02 6.05
C GLY A 127 9.00 -7.83 5.35
N ILE A 128 9.02 -7.82 4.01
CA ILE A 128 10.12 -8.42 3.23
C ILE A 128 11.43 -7.68 3.50
N ASN A 129 11.40 -6.35 3.56
CA ASN A 129 12.58 -5.54 3.86
C ASN A 129 13.19 -5.91 5.24
N ALA A 130 12.34 -6.04 6.27
CA ALA A 130 12.76 -6.47 7.60
C ALA A 130 13.48 -7.83 7.59
N LEU A 131 12.95 -8.79 6.82
CA LEU A 131 13.58 -10.10 6.66
C LEU A 131 14.93 -9.98 5.96
N ILE A 132 15.04 -9.17 4.91
CA ILE A 132 16.31 -8.96 4.19
C ILE A 132 17.34 -8.30 5.11
N GLU A 133 16.97 -7.26 5.87
CA GLU A 133 17.86 -6.60 6.82
C GLU A 133 18.32 -7.54 7.92
N THR A 134 17.45 -8.45 8.36
CA THR A 134 17.78 -9.42 9.43
C THR A 134 18.70 -10.54 8.92
N PHE A 135 18.44 -11.09 7.74
CA PHE A 135 19.12 -12.31 7.25
C PHE A 135 20.24 -12.04 6.23
N ALA A 136 20.24 -10.89 5.57
CA ALA A 136 21.19 -10.53 4.53
C ALA A 136 21.91 -9.20 4.80
N TYR A 137 21.97 -8.77 6.08
CA TYR A 137 22.55 -7.50 6.53
C TYR A 137 23.87 -7.13 5.84
N ALA A 138 24.86 -8.04 5.88
CA ALA A 138 26.21 -7.79 5.39
C ALA A 138 26.29 -7.48 3.89
N SER A 139 25.37 -7.99 3.08
CA SER A 139 25.29 -7.76 1.64
C SER A 139 24.30 -6.66 1.25
N TYR A 140 23.37 -6.33 2.15
CA TYR A 140 22.23 -5.45 1.87
C TYR A 140 22.40 -4.04 2.45
N VAL A 141 22.88 -3.92 3.69
CA VAL A 141 22.96 -2.64 4.41
C VAL A 141 24.25 -1.88 4.12
N ASN A 142 25.32 -2.60 3.77
CA ASN A 142 26.63 -1.99 3.46
C ASN A 142 26.65 -1.21 2.14
N ASP A 143 25.68 -1.42 1.25
CA ASP A 143 25.53 -0.67 0.01
C ASP A 143 24.16 0.01 -0.01
N SER A 144 24.14 1.31 0.26
CA SER A 144 22.92 2.13 0.26
C SER A 144 22.21 2.13 -1.10
N SER A 145 22.94 1.94 -2.20
CA SER A 145 22.35 1.85 -3.54
C SER A 145 21.62 0.53 -3.73
N MET A 146 22.21 -0.59 -3.31
CA MET A 146 21.54 -1.90 -3.36
C MET A 146 20.28 -1.92 -2.50
N ARG A 147 20.34 -1.40 -1.27
CA ARG A 147 19.18 -1.29 -0.37
C ARG A 147 18.03 -0.54 -1.04
N ASN A 148 18.31 0.66 -1.56
CA ASN A 148 17.29 1.51 -2.17
C ASN A 148 16.69 0.86 -3.42
N ILE A 149 17.51 0.24 -4.28
CA ILE A 149 17.03 -0.40 -5.52
C ILE A 149 16.12 -1.58 -5.19
N VAL A 150 16.57 -2.48 -4.32
CA VAL A 150 15.83 -3.71 -3.97
C VAL A 150 14.50 -3.36 -3.31
N PHE A 151 14.50 -2.47 -2.31
CA PHE A 151 13.28 -2.05 -1.64
C PHE A 151 12.28 -1.40 -2.61
N ASN A 152 12.73 -0.46 -3.43
CA ASN A 152 11.85 0.24 -4.38
C ASN A 152 11.32 -0.71 -5.47
N VAL A 153 12.13 -1.65 -5.97
CA VAL A 153 11.70 -2.65 -6.96
C VAL A 153 10.64 -3.58 -6.37
N ILE A 154 10.85 -4.12 -5.17
CA ILE A 154 9.88 -5.00 -4.49
C ILE A 154 8.57 -4.23 -4.25
N THR A 155 8.66 -3.03 -3.69
CA THR A 155 7.49 -2.20 -3.39
C THR A 155 6.71 -1.84 -4.66
N PHE A 156 7.41 -1.49 -5.74
CA PHE A 156 6.78 -1.17 -7.02
C PHE A 156 6.13 -2.40 -7.68
N ALA A 157 6.78 -3.57 -7.63
CA ALA A 157 6.24 -4.82 -8.15
C ALA A 157 4.97 -5.24 -7.39
N LEU A 158 4.96 -5.11 -6.05
CA LEU A 158 3.79 -5.38 -5.22
C LEU A 158 2.65 -4.41 -5.54
N PHE A 159 2.94 -3.12 -5.63
CA PHE A 159 1.95 -2.09 -5.94
C PHE A 159 1.30 -2.35 -7.29
N THR A 160 2.10 -2.51 -8.34
CA THR A 160 1.61 -2.75 -9.71
C THR A 160 0.85 -4.07 -9.82
N GLY A 161 1.33 -5.14 -9.18
CA GLY A 161 0.64 -6.42 -9.13
C GLY A 161 -0.75 -6.31 -8.49
N LEU A 162 -0.84 -5.68 -7.32
CA LEU A 162 -2.11 -5.47 -6.61
C LEU A 162 -3.07 -4.58 -7.40
N MET A 163 -2.57 -3.53 -8.05
CA MET A 163 -3.35 -2.68 -8.93
C MET A 163 -4.00 -3.49 -10.07
N ILE A 164 -3.25 -4.38 -10.71
CA ILE A 164 -3.79 -5.25 -11.77
C ILE A 164 -4.84 -6.21 -11.22
N LEU A 165 -4.61 -6.81 -10.04
CA LEU A 165 -5.53 -7.75 -9.42
C LEU A 165 -6.86 -7.09 -9.04
N TYR A 166 -6.81 -5.93 -8.38
CA TYR A 166 -8.02 -5.20 -7.96
C TYR A 166 -8.76 -4.55 -9.13
N ASN A 167 -8.08 -4.26 -10.24
CA ASN A 167 -8.74 -3.79 -11.45
C ASN A 167 -9.49 -4.90 -12.21
N LYS A 168 -9.05 -6.16 -12.05
CA LYS A 168 -9.73 -7.33 -12.62
C LYS A 168 -10.94 -7.79 -11.81
N GLN A 169 -11.06 -7.40 -10.54
CA GLN A 169 -12.22 -7.76 -9.72
C GLN A 169 -13.49 -7.13 -10.30
N PRO A 170 -14.54 -7.92 -10.61
CA PRO A 170 -15.81 -7.35 -11.02
C PRO A 170 -16.34 -6.48 -9.89
N SER A 171 -16.76 -5.25 -10.22
CA SER A 171 -17.49 -4.41 -9.28
C SER A 171 -18.68 -5.23 -8.77
N THR A 172 -18.67 -5.58 -7.49
CA THR A 172 -19.87 -6.08 -6.81
C THR A 172 -20.87 -4.92 -6.81
N GLN A 173 -21.62 -4.79 -7.91
CA GLN A 173 -22.82 -3.98 -7.93
C GLN A 173 -23.75 -4.62 -6.92
N SER A 174 -24.05 -3.86 -5.87
CA SER A 174 -25.10 -4.17 -4.92
C SER A 174 -26.40 -4.35 -5.69
N THR A 175 -26.76 -5.60 -6.02
CA THR A 175 -28.14 -5.98 -6.31
C THR A 175 -28.93 -5.93 -5.01
N SER A 176 -29.18 -4.72 -4.53
CA SER A 176 -30.09 -4.42 -3.42
C SER A 176 -31.11 -3.41 -3.92
N GLY A 177 -32.09 -3.88 -4.68
CA GLY A 177 -33.11 -3.00 -5.25
C GLY A 177 -33.98 -3.68 -6.30
N PHE A 178 -34.56 -4.83 -6.00
CA PHE A 178 -35.73 -5.34 -6.72
C PHE A 178 -36.54 -6.25 -5.79
N SER A 179 -37.12 -5.68 -4.72
CA SER A 179 -38.30 -6.28 -4.08
C SER A 179 -39.50 -5.88 -4.93
N ASN A 180 -40.02 -6.83 -5.69
CA ASN A 180 -41.25 -6.68 -6.44
C ASN A 180 -42.39 -6.29 -5.50
N HIS A 181 -43.06 -5.19 -5.81
CA HIS A 181 -44.43 -4.96 -5.37
C HIS A 181 -45.33 -5.96 -6.09
N SER A 182 -46.06 -6.75 -5.32
CA SER A 182 -47.29 -7.44 -5.70
C SER A 182 -48.29 -7.24 -4.57
#